data_AF-A0A535MMU6-F1
#
_entry.id   AF-A0A535MMU6-F1
#
_cell.length_a   1.000
_cell.length_b   1.000
_cell.length_c   1.000
_cell.angle_alpha   90.00
_cell.angle_beta   90.00
_cell.angle_gamma   90.00
#
_symmetry.space_group_name_H-M   'P 1'
#
loop_
_entity.id
_entity.type
_entity.pdbx_description
1 polymer ?
#
loop_
_entity_poly.entity_id
_entity_poly.type
_entity_poly.pdbx_seq_one_letter_code
_entity_poly.pdbx_strand_id
1 'polypeptide(L)'
;MPDTERATTTADRLREMMRDTMTLVLGAASWATEEGERLVRQWMDRGEVSREEGKKMLEQLKEQARKSRDELSRAVAEGVRNASASVPVATREQVAALERRVEELTREVESLKAGRG
;
A
#
# COMPACT_ATOMS: atom_id res chain seq x y z
N MET A 1 25.92 5.21 -24.65
CA MET A 1 25.02 5.62 -23.56
C MET A 1 24.20 4.40 -23.16
N PRO A 2 24.50 3.74 -22.03
CA PRO A 2 23.55 2.84 -21.41
C PRO A 2 22.99 3.48 -20.12
N ASP A 3 21.97 2.84 -19.56
CA ASP A 3 21.37 3.09 -18.23
C ASP A 3 20.20 4.06 -18.19
N THR A 4 18.98 3.49 -18.20
CA THR A 4 17.90 3.85 -17.26
C THR A 4 16.66 2.96 -17.36
N GLU A 5 16.48 2.13 -18.40
CA GLU A 5 15.19 1.45 -18.62
C GLU A 5 15.05 0.00 -18.12
N ARG A 6 16.03 -0.56 -17.39
CA ARG A 6 15.93 -1.98 -16.97
C ARG A 6 15.20 -2.17 -15.64
N ALA A 7 13.95 -2.60 -15.80
CA ALA A 7 13.18 -3.51 -14.94
C ALA A 7 12.51 -2.93 -13.69
N THR A 8 11.28 -2.46 -13.87
CA THR A 8 10.24 -2.59 -12.85
C THR A 8 9.99 -4.08 -12.59
N THR A 9 10.50 -4.59 -11.47
CA THR A 9 10.27 -5.96 -11.01
C THR A 9 8.76 -6.24 -10.89
N THR A 10 8.29 -7.46 -11.20
CA THR A 10 6.86 -7.84 -11.10
C THR A 10 6.25 -7.51 -9.73
N ALA A 11 7.06 -7.56 -8.67
CA ALA A 11 6.68 -7.17 -7.32
C ALA A 11 6.39 -5.66 -7.17
N ASP A 12 7.09 -4.79 -7.91
CA ASP A 12 6.89 -3.34 -7.85
C ASP A 12 5.56 -2.95 -8.51
N ARG A 13 5.22 -3.57 -9.65
CA ARG A 13 3.90 -3.40 -10.30
C ARG A 13 2.75 -3.90 -9.43
N LEU A 14 2.92 -5.02 -8.73
CA LEU A 14 1.90 -5.53 -7.82
C LEU A 14 1.66 -4.57 -6.63
N ARG A 15 2.73 -3.98 -6.09
CA ARG A 15 2.63 -2.96 -5.03
C ARG A 15 1.93 -1.71 -5.50
N GLU A 16 2.23 -1.24 -6.71
CA GLU A 16 1.61 -0.07 -7.32
C GLU A 16 0.11 -0.31 -7.53
N MET A 17 -0.29 -1.42 -8.16
CA MET A 17 -1.70 -1.80 -8.31
C MET A 17 -2.46 -1.87 -6.98
N MET A 18 -1.86 -2.45 -5.94
CA MET A 18 -2.49 -2.50 -4.61
C MET A 18 -2.68 -1.11 -4.01
N ARG A 19 -1.68 -0.23 -4.16
CA ARG A 19 -1.75 1.16 -3.67
C ARG A 19 -2.81 1.97 -4.42
N ASP A 20 -2.89 1.82 -5.73
CA ASP A 20 -3.86 2.51 -6.57
C ASP A 20 -5.29 2.05 -6.27
N THR A 21 -5.49 0.74 -6.18
CA THR A 21 -6.79 0.15 -5.84
C THR A 21 -7.24 0.61 -4.45
N MET A 22 -6.34 0.62 -3.47
CA MET A 22 -6.63 1.11 -2.13
C MET A 22 -7.02 2.60 -2.14
N THR A 23 -6.26 3.42 -2.88
CA THR A 23 -6.54 4.84 -3.02
C THR A 23 -7.93 5.08 -3.62
N LEU A 24 -8.28 4.33 -4.67
CA LEU A 24 -9.58 4.42 -5.32
C LEU A 24 -10.72 4.08 -4.34
N VAL A 25 -10.61 2.95 -3.63
CA VAL A 25 -11.63 2.53 -2.66
C VAL A 25 -11.79 3.54 -1.53
N LEU A 26 -10.67 4.06 -1.00
CA LEU A 26 -10.69 5.11 0.02
C LEU A 26 -11.30 6.41 -0.50
N GLY A 27 -11.02 6.78 -1.75
CA GLY A 27 -11.61 7.94 -2.40
C GLY A 27 -13.13 7.80 -2.53
N ALA A 28 -13.60 6.65 -3.02
CA ALA A 28 -15.03 6.35 -3.14
C ALA A 28 -15.73 6.36 -1.77
N ALA A 29 -15.11 5.80 -0.73
CA ALA A 29 -15.64 5.82 0.62
C ALA A 29 -15.71 7.24 1.22
N SER A 30 -14.69 8.08 0.96
CA SER A 30 -14.69 9.49 1.38
C SER A 30 -15.84 10.25 0.72
N TRP A 31 -16.02 10.09 -0.59
CA TRP A 31 -17.12 10.70 -1.33
C TRP A 31 -18.49 10.27 -0.79
N ALA A 32 -18.68 8.97 -0.52
CA ALA A 32 -19.92 8.46 0.06
C ALA A 32 -20.20 9.04 1.45
N THR A 33 -19.16 9.25 2.26
CA THR A 33 -19.29 9.88 3.59
C THR A 33 -19.71 11.33 3.46
N GLU A 34 -19.07 12.10 2.58
CA GLU A 34 -19.42 13.50 2.31
C GLU A 34 -20.86 13.65 1.81
N GLU A 35 -21.30 12.76 0.92
CA GLU A 35 -22.66 12.72 0.40
C GLU A 35 -23.67 12.37 1.51
N GLY A 36 -23.36 11.40 2.36
CA GLY A 36 -24.17 11.06 3.53
C GLY A 36 -24.31 12.25 4.49
N GLU A 37 -23.23 12.96 4.78
CA GLU A 37 -23.30 14.17 5.59
C GLU A 37 -24.16 15.27 4.95
N ARG A 38 -24.07 15.42 3.62
CA ARG A 38 -24.87 16.39 2.86
C ARG A 38 -26.37 16.07 2.94
N LEU A 39 -26.73 14.78 2.83
CA LEU A 39 -28.12 14.33 2.96
C LEU A 39 -28.69 14.63 4.34
N VAL A 40 -27.93 14.34 5.41
CA VAL A 40 -28.36 14.65 6.78
C VAL A 40 -28.53 16.16 6.99
N ARG A 41 -27.63 16.98 6.43
CA ARG A 41 -27.77 18.44 6.44
C ARG A 41 -29.04 18.90 5.73
N GLN A 42 -29.33 18.37 4.55
CA GLN A 42 -30.57 18.67 3.84
C GLN A 42 -31.82 18.27 4.62
N TRP A 43 -31.82 17.12 5.30
CA TRP A 43 -32.94 16.68 6.14
C TRP A 43 -33.20 17.63 7.30
N MET A 44 -32.15 18.16 7.94
CA MET A 44 -32.30 19.19 8.96
C MET A 44 -32.86 20.49 8.37
N ASP A 45 -32.37 20.92 7.20
CA ASP A 45 -32.81 22.17 6.58
C ASP A 45 -34.27 22.11 6.11
N ARG A 46 -34.73 20.93 5.65
CA ARG A 46 -36.14 20.68 5.29
C ARG A 46 -37.05 20.44 6.50
N GLY A 47 -36.49 20.34 7.71
CA GLY A 47 -37.25 20.03 8.92
C GLY A 47 -37.74 18.58 9.00
N GLU A 48 -37.20 17.68 8.15
CA GLU A 48 -37.47 16.24 8.19
C GLU A 48 -36.83 15.57 9.41
N VAL A 49 -35.76 16.17 9.95
CA VAL A 49 -35.04 15.73 11.15
C VAL A 49 -34.76 16.95 12.03
N SER A 50 -34.84 16.79 13.35
CA SER A 50 -34.49 17.88 14.27
C SER A 50 -32.99 18.22 14.20
N ARG A 51 -32.62 19.46 14.57
CA ARG A 51 -31.19 19.86 14.62
C ARG A 51 -30.36 18.97 15.55
N GLU A 52 -30.96 18.46 16.62
CA GLU A 52 -30.29 17.62 17.59
C GLU A 52 -30.03 16.21 17.03
N GLU A 53 -31.06 15.59 16.44
CA GLU A 53 -30.94 14.28 15.81
C GLU A 53 -29.97 14.31 14.62
N GLY A 54 -30.04 15.34 13.77
CA GLY A 54 -29.15 15.45 12.62
C GLY A 54 -27.69 15.67 13.03
N LYS A 55 -27.43 16.44 14.09
CA LYS A 55 -26.08 16.54 14.67
C LYS A 55 -25.57 15.19 15.16
N LYS A 56 -26.41 14.44 15.90
CA LYS A 56 -26.06 13.10 16.38
C LYS A 56 -25.76 12.14 15.23
N MET A 57 -26.56 12.17 14.15
CA MET A 57 -26.31 11.35 12.96
C MET A 57 -24.99 11.71 12.27
N LEU A 58 -24.68 13.00 12.12
CA LEU A 58 -23.39 13.44 11.58
C LEU A 58 -22.20 12.98 12.43
N GLU A 59 -22.34 13.05 13.75
CA GLU A 59 -21.30 12.63 14.68
C GLU A 59 -21.07 11.12 14.61
N GLN A 60 -22.14 10.33 14.57
CA GLN A 60 -22.08 8.88 14.38
C GLN A 60 -21.45 8.50 13.03
N LEU A 61 -21.79 9.18 11.94
CA LEU A 61 -21.17 8.97 10.62
C LEU A 61 -19.66 9.21 10.67
N LYS A 62 -19.24 10.31 11.30
CA LYS A 62 -17.82 10.66 11.44
C LYS A 62 -17.06 9.67 12.31
N GLU A 63 -17.65 9.26 13.43
CA GLU A 63 -17.05 8.31 14.34
C GLU A 63 -16.89 6.93 13.67
N GLN A 64 -17.94 6.46 13.00
CA GLN A 64 -17.90 5.21 12.26
C GLN A 64 -16.86 5.26 11.12
N ALA A 65 -16.81 6.35 10.35
CA ALA A 65 -15.83 6.53 9.29
C ALA A 65 -14.38 6.50 9.83
N ARG A 66 -14.11 7.19 10.95
CA ARG A 66 -12.80 7.14 11.62
C ARG A 66 -12.44 5.72 12.06
N LYS A 67 -13.36 5.04 12.74
CA LYS A 67 -13.14 3.67 13.23
C LYS A 67 -12.83 2.70 12.09
N SER A 68 -13.61 2.72 11.01
CA SER A 68 -13.37 1.86 9.84
C SER A 68 -12.02 2.15 9.18
N ARG A 69 -11.59 3.41 9.14
CA ARG A 69 -10.30 3.82 8.56
C ARG A 69 -9.12 3.33 9.41
N ASP A 70 -9.24 3.40 10.73
CA ASP A 70 -8.23 2.91 11.66
C ASP A 70 -8.11 1.38 11.62
N GLU A 71 -9.25 0.67 11.59
CA GLU A 71 -9.29 -0.79 11.45
C GLU A 71 -8.64 -1.25 10.14
N LEU A 72 -8.96 -0.58 9.02
CA LEU A 72 -8.33 -0.85 7.74
C LEU A 72 -6.82 -0.60 7.77
N SER A 73 -6.37 0.51 8.37
CA SER A 73 -4.95 0.82 8.49
C SER A 73 -4.20 -0.26 9.28
N ARG A 74 -4.80 -0.79 10.35
CA ARG A 74 -4.22 -1.90 11.13
C ARG A 74 -4.18 -3.19 10.32
N ALA A 75 -5.28 -3.56 9.67
CA ALA A 75 -5.36 -4.77 8.84
C ALA A 75 -4.32 -4.76 7.71
N VAL A 76 -4.10 -3.60 7.07
CA VAL A 76 -3.07 -3.43 6.04
C VAL A 76 -1.68 -3.58 6.63
N ALA A 77 -1.39 -2.93 7.75
CA ALA A 77 -0.07 -3.02 8.39
C ALA A 77 0.26 -4.46 8.82
N GLU A 78 -0.70 -5.17 9.39
CA GLU A 78 -0.59 -6.59 9.73
C GLU A 78 -0.43 -7.46 8.49
N GLY A 79 -1.22 -7.23 7.45
CA GLY A 79 -1.14 -7.94 6.17
C GLY A 79 0.24 -7.80 5.51
N VAL A 80 0.79 -6.59 5.49
CA VAL A 80 2.15 -6.32 4.97
C VAL A 80 3.20 -7.02 5.83
N ARG A 81 3.10 -6.94 7.16
CA ARG A 81 4.02 -7.61 8.09
C ARG A 81 3.99 -9.13 7.91
N ASN A 82 2.81 -9.73 7.83
CA ASN A 82 2.62 -11.17 7.62
C ASN A 82 3.14 -11.62 6.25
N ALA A 83 2.85 -10.87 5.18
CA ALA A 83 3.37 -11.16 3.85
C ALA A 83 4.91 -11.10 3.80
N SER A 84 5.52 -10.12 4.50
CA SER A 84 6.97 -10.03 4.61
C SER A 84 7.62 -11.15 5.43
N ALA A 85 6.87 -11.76 6.36
CA ALA A 85 7.35 -12.88 7.18
C ALA A 85 7.15 -14.26 6.51
N SER A 86 6.15 -14.39 5.62
CA SER A 86 5.74 -15.66 5.00
C SER A 86 6.26 -15.87 3.58
N VAL A 87 6.68 -14.81 2.89
CA VAL A 87 7.30 -14.90 1.56
C VAL A 87 8.79 -14.57 1.72
N PRO A 88 9.73 -15.48 1.43
CA PRO A 88 11.15 -15.16 1.33
C PRO A 88 11.39 -14.32 0.07
N VAL A 89 10.89 -13.08 0.06
CA VAL A 89 11.26 -12.09 -0.94
C VAL A 89 12.64 -11.60 -0.54
N ALA A 90 13.67 -12.05 -1.26
CA ALA A 90 15.01 -11.50 -1.08
C ALA A 90 14.92 -9.98 -1.23
N THR A 91 15.37 -9.24 -0.21
CA THR A 91 15.40 -7.78 -0.29
C THR A 91 16.35 -7.34 -1.41
N ARG A 92 16.18 -6.12 -1.94
CA ARG A 92 17.11 -5.59 -2.96
C ARG A 92 18.56 -5.64 -2.47
N GLU A 93 18.80 -5.42 -1.18
CA GLU A 93 20.12 -5.54 -0.56
C GLU A 93 20.64 -6.98 -0.55
N GLN A 94 19.78 -7.95 -0.27
CA GLN A 94 20.16 -9.37 -0.29
C GLN A 94 20.51 -9.84 -1.71
N VAL A 95 19.76 -9.40 -2.73
CA VAL A 95 20.06 -9.68 -4.14
C VAL A 95 21.39 -9.04 -4.54
N ALA A 96 21.60 -7.76 -4.23
CA ALA A 96 22.83 -7.05 -4.56
C ALA A 96 24.08 -7.63 -3.84
N ALA A 97 23.91 -8.16 -2.63
CA ALA A 97 24.98 -8.86 -1.92
C ALA A 97 25.31 -10.21 -2.59
N LEU A 98 24.30 -10.91 -3.12
CA LEU A 98 24.50 -12.14 -3.88
C LEU A 98 25.22 -11.87 -5.20
N GLU A 99 24.81 -10.83 -5.95
CA GLU A 99 25.43 -10.43 -7.21
C GLU A 99 26.93 -10.13 -7.03
N ARG A 100 27.30 -9.39 -5.99
CA ARG A 100 28.72 -9.11 -5.67
C ARG A 100 29.51 -10.38 -5.40
N ARG A 101 28.95 -11.32 -4.62
CA ARG A 101 29.62 -12.60 -4.34
C ARG A 101 29.78 -13.44 -5.61
N VAL A 102 28.81 -13.42 -6.51
CA VAL A 102 28.88 -14.12 -7.80
C VAL A 102 29.97 -13.51 -8.69
N GLU A 103 30.09 -12.18 -8.76
CA GLU A 103 31.18 -11.53 -9.49
C GLU A 103 32.56 -11.91 -8.95
N GLU A 104 32.71 -11.91 -7.62
CA GLU A 104 33.96 -12.22 -6.94
C GLU A 104 34.39 -13.67 -7.19
N LEU A 105 33.46 -14.61 -7.03
CA LEU A 105 33.66 -16.02 -7.39
C LEU A 105 34.00 -16.20 -8.88
N THR A 106 33.36 -15.44 -9.77
CA THR A 106 33.64 -15.51 -11.21
C THR A 106 35.08 -15.09 -11.51
N ARG A 107 35.56 -14.00 -10.89
CA ARG A 107 36.96 -13.55 -11.04
C ARG A 107 37.97 -14.58 -10.51
N GLU A 108 37.67 -15.21 -9.38
CA GLU A 108 38.54 -16.27 -8.81
C GLU A 108 38.61 -17.51 -9.72
N VAL A 109 37.49 -17.92 -10.31
CA VAL A 109 37.48 -19.05 -11.25
C VAL A 109 38.26 -18.73 -12.52
N GLU A 110 38.18 -17.49 -13.03
CA GLU A 110 38.97 -17.09 -14.20
C GLU A 110 40.47 -17.01 -13.90
N SER A 111 40.87 -16.51 -12.73
CA SER A 111 42.29 -16.46 -12.35
C SER A 111 42.88 -17.87 -12.16
N LEU A 112 42.11 -18.80 -11.59
CA LEU A 112 42.50 -20.21 -11.46
C LEU A 112 42.59 -20.93 -12.81
N LYS A 113 41.73 -20.60 -13.78
CA LYS A 113 41.83 -21.13 -15.15
C LYS A 113 43.03 -20.54 -15.90
N ALA A 114 43.31 -19.25 -15.74
CA ALA A 114 44.43 -18.57 -16.39
C ALA A 114 45.79 -19.05 -15.86
N GLY A 115 45.89 -19.42 -14.58
CA GLY A 115 47.10 -19.98 -13.98
C GLY A 115 47.36 -21.47 -14.27
N ARG A 116 46.45 -22.14 -14.99
CA ARG A 116 46.51 -23.58 -15.27
C ARG A 116 46.64 -23.91 -16.77
N GLY A 117 46.86 -22.89 -17.60
CA GLY A 117 47.14 -22.98 -19.04
C GLY A 117 48.62 -22.82 -19.36
#